data_AF-A0A1T4RMA9-F1
#
_entry.id   AF-A0A1T4RMA9-F1
#
_cell.length_a   1.000
_cell.length_b   1.000
_cell.length_c   1.000
_cell.angle_alpha   90.00
_cell.angle_beta   90.00
_cell.angle_gamma   90.00
#
_symmetry.space_group_name_H-M   'P 1'
#
loop_
_entity.id
_entity.type
_entity.pdbx_description
1 polymer ?
#
loop_
_entity_poly.entity_id
_entity_poly.type
_entity_poly.pdbx_seq_one_letter_code
_entity_poly.pdbx_strand_id
1 'polypeptide(L)'
;MNLEPTPITSDEITLIGAAIYQAQKVEWALYGIASHVSHLPAAQRKKRFKQINPEAFLRDDPADFKATLGEITAVFGDAFLISSPELEEFVDDRNLIVHNFYRLFHANIRDGHRREDPVGFLQDFILRGQQWHSIVRGLLVCLQERAAEKEGRMEELSLRDEDYAHKVAYLAHATKVAERLLAKLDGQSTS
;
A
#
# COMPACT_ATOMS: atom_id res chain seq x y z
N MET A 1 -7.47 -38.02 -17.47
CA MET A 1 -7.16 -36.58 -17.43
C MET A 1 -7.05 -36.21 -15.95
N ASN A 2 -5.85 -35.92 -15.44
CA ASN A 2 -5.67 -35.59 -14.03
C ASN A 2 -6.07 -34.13 -13.80
N LEU A 3 -7.31 -33.95 -13.34
CA LEU A 3 -7.85 -32.69 -12.82
C LEU A 3 -7.41 -32.43 -11.37
N GLU A 4 -6.52 -33.27 -10.83
CA GLU A 4 -6.10 -33.11 -9.45
C GLU A 4 -5.25 -31.84 -9.30
N PRO A 5 -5.67 -30.92 -8.41
CA PRO A 5 -4.91 -29.70 -8.15
C PRO A 5 -3.57 -30.05 -7.51
N THR A 6 -2.56 -29.22 -7.76
CA THR A 6 -1.28 -29.37 -7.05
C THR A 6 -1.50 -29.06 -5.57
N PRO A 7 -1.16 -29.97 -4.63
CA PRO A 7 -1.37 -29.71 -3.22
C PRO A 7 -0.57 -28.47 -2.78
N ILE A 8 -1.18 -27.66 -1.92
CA ILE A 8 -0.49 -26.55 -1.26
C ILE A 8 0.36 -27.09 -0.10
N THR A 9 1.55 -26.54 0.07
CA THR A 9 2.50 -26.87 1.12
C THR A 9 2.26 -26.04 2.38
N SER A 10 2.75 -26.51 3.53
CA SER A 10 2.68 -25.76 4.80
C SER A 10 3.45 -24.43 4.74
N ASP A 11 4.56 -24.41 4.02
CA ASP A 11 5.39 -23.21 3.85
C ASP A 11 4.65 -22.14 3.03
N GLU A 12 3.97 -22.54 1.96
CA GLU A 12 3.11 -21.63 1.17
C GLU A 12 1.98 -21.04 2.01
N ILE A 13 1.29 -21.84 2.84
CA ILE A 13 0.23 -21.34 3.73
C ILE A 13 0.80 -20.27 4.69
N THR A 14 1.98 -20.54 5.26
CA THR A 14 2.67 -19.60 6.15
C THR A 14 3.02 -18.31 5.43
N LEU A 15 3.52 -18.40 4.19
CA LEU A 15 3.86 -17.26 3.36
C LEU A 15 2.63 -16.46 2.93
N ILE A 16 1.50 -17.11 2.62
CA ILE A 16 0.22 -16.42 2.34
C ILE A 16 -0.20 -15.60 3.56
N GLY A 17 -0.16 -16.20 4.75
CA GLY A 17 -0.48 -15.50 6.00
C GLY A 17 0.43 -14.28 6.23
N ALA A 18 1.74 -14.46 6.05
CA ALA A 18 2.72 -13.37 6.18
C ALA A 18 2.50 -12.26 5.13
N ALA A 19 2.18 -12.61 3.89
CA ALA A 19 1.88 -11.67 2.81
C ALA A 19 0.63 -10.83 3.13
N ILE A 20 -0.47 -11.48 3.52
CA ILE A 20 -1.71 -10.79 3.90
C ILE A 20 -1.47 -9.85 5.08
N TYR A 21 -0.80 -10.33 6.12
CA TYR A 21 -0.47 -9.52 7.29
C TYR A 21 0.40 -8.30 6.93
N GLN A 22 1.41 -8.49 6.08
CA GLN A 22 2.26 -7.39 5.63
C GLN A 22 1.47 -6.36 4.80
N ALA A 23 0.55 -6.79 3.94
CA ALA A 23 -0.33 -5.89 3.21
C ALA A 23 -1.24 -5.09 4.14
N GLN A 24 -1.80 -5.73 5.19
CA GLN A 24 -2.63 -5.06 6.19
C GLN A 24 -1.86 -3.96 6.94
N LYS A 25 -0.56 -4.14 7.22
CA LYS A 25 0.27 -3.08 7.83
C LYS A 25 0.39 -1.85 6.95
N VAL A 26 0.57 -2.03 5.64
CA VAL A 26 0.60 -0.93 4.67
C VAL A 26 -0.76 -0.25 4.59
N GLU A 27 -1.83 -1.04 4.51
CA GLU A 27 -3.21 -0.56 4.45
C GLU A 27 -3.58 0.25 5.68
N TRP A 28 -3.27 -0.26 6.88
CA TRP A 28 -3.47 0.44 8.15
C TRP A 28 -2.76 1.79 8.19
N ALA A 29 -1.49 1.83 7.82
CA ALA A 29 -0.70 3.06 7.86
C ALA A 29 -1.27 4.13 6.91
N LEU A 30 -1.64 3.74 5.69
CA LEU A 30 -2.26 4.64 4.72
C LEU A 30 -3.66 5.08 5.16
N TYR A 31 -4.45 4.18 5.73
CA TYR A 31 -5.78 4.47 6.24
C TYR A 31 -5.71 5.52 7.37
N GLY A 32 -4.74 5.38 8.28
CA GLY A 32 -4.47 6.35 9.34
C GLY A 32 -4.19 7.74 8.78
N ILE A 33 -3.25 7.85 7.84
CA ILE A 33 -2.90 9.14 7.20
C ILE A 33 -4.12 9.72 6.47
N ALA A 34 -4.84 8.90 5.69
CA ALA A 34 -6.03 9.30 4.94
C ALA A 34 -7.12 9.89 5.86
N SER A 35 -7.26 9.40 7.10
CA SER A 35 -8.21 9.96 8.06
C SER A 35 -7.92 11.38 8.50
N HIS A 36 -6.64 11.72 8.67
CA HIS A 36 -6.23 13.08 9.02
C HIS A 36 -6.39 14.07 7.86
N VAL A 37 -6.38 13.58 6.62
CA VAL A 37 -6.53 14.40 5.40
C VAL A 37 -7.89 14.23 4.70
N SER A 38 -8.85 13.61 5.37
CA SER A 38 -10.20 13.36 4.85
C SER A 38 -10.99 14.63 4.48
N HIS A 39 -10.54 15.79 4.98
CA HIS A 39 -11.09 17.11 4.66
C HIS A 39 -10.65 17.64 3.27
N LEU A 40 -9.65 17.03 2.62
CA LEU A 40 -9.16 17.49 1.32
C LEU A 40 -10.22 17.34 0.21
N PRO A 41 -10.23 18.22 -0.82
CA PRO A 41 -11.22 18.17 -1.89
C PRO A 41 -11.33 16.81 -2.60
N ALA A 42 -10.20 16.13 -2.81
CA ALA A 42 -10.16 14.80 -3.42
C ALA A 42 -10.94 13.75 -2.61
N ALA A 43 -10.84 13.80 -1.27
CA ALA A 43 -11.57 12.93 -0.35
C ALA A 43 -13.06 13.28 -0.29
N GLN A 44 -13.39 14.57 -0.27
CA GLN A 44 -14.77 15.05 -0.14
C GLN A 44 -15.67 14.67 -1.31
N ARG A 45 -15.09 14.42 -2.49
CA ARG A 45 -15.82 13.90 -3.68
C ARG A 45 -16.40 12.50 -3.47
N LYS A 46 -15.84 11.70 -2.57
CA LYS A 46 -16.26 10.32 -2.31
C LYS A 46 -16.80 10.20 -0.88
N LYS A 47 -18.12 9.94 -0.75
CA LYS A 47 -18.82 9.84 0.56
C LYS A 47 -18.09 8.98 1.60
N ARG A 48 -17.46 7.89 1.17
CA ARG A 48 -16.76 6.92 2.03
C ARG A 48 -15.59 7.52 2.83
N PHE A 49 -14.90 8.53 2.30
CA PHE A 49 -13.76 9.15 2.98
C PHE A 49 -14.16 10.25 3.97
N LYS A 50 -15.41 10.73 3.95
CA LYS A 50 -15.86 11.84 4.81
C LYS A 50 -15.86 11.55 6.31
N GLN A 51 -15.86 10.26 6.67
CA GLN A 51 -15.94 9.80 8.06
C GLN A 51 -15.00 8.61 8.28
N ILE A 52 -13.89 8.56 7.55
CA ILE A 52 -12.90 7.53 7.73
C ILE A 52 -12.26 7.73 9.12
N ASN A 53 -12.24 6.67 9.94
CA ASN A 53 -11.75 6.69 11.33
C ASN A 53 -10.81 5.50 11.53
N PRO A 54 -9.54 5.69 11.95
CA PRO A 54 -8.61 4.59 12.17
C PRO A 54 -9.14 3.54 13.16
N GLU A 55 -9.89 3.94 14.18
CA GLU A 55 -10.47 2.96 15.12
C GLU A 55 -11.46 2.01 14.43
N ALA A 56 -12.17 2.48 13.39
CA ALA A 56 -13.07 1.63 12.62
C ALA A 56 -12.33 0.54 11.84
N PHE A 57 -11.09 0.80 11.40
CA PHE A 57 -10.25 -0.21 10.77
C PHE A 57 -9.87 -1.33 11.75
N LEU A 58 -9.63 -1.00 13.03
CA LEU A 58 -9.20 -1.96 14.05
C LEU A 58 -10.36 -2.74 14.70
N ARG A 59 -11.60 -2.24 14.60
CA ARG A 59 -12.78 -2.86 15.24
C ARG A 59 -13.33 -4.06 14.47
N ASP A 60 -12.79 -4.38 13.29
CA ASP A 60 -13.10 -5.58 12.51
C ASP A 60 -14.60 -5.78 12.20
N ASP A 61 -15.37 -4.68 12.06
CA ASP A 61 -16.70 -4.74 11.44
C ASP A 61 -16.56 -4.41 9.95
N PRO A 62 -16.74 -5.38 9.03
CA PRO A 62 -16.67 -5.13 7.60
C PRO A 62 -17.66 -4.08 7.10
N ALA A 63 -18.77 -3.85 7.82
CA ALA A 63 -19.71 -2.78 7.50
C ALA A 63 -19.12 -1.37 7.75
N ASP A 64 -18.14 -1.27 8.64
CA ASP A 64 -17.46 -0.03 9.01
C ASP A 64 -16.15 0.19 8.23
N PHE A 65 -15.71 -0.79 7.44
CA PHE A 65 -14.53 -0.67 6.59
C PHE A 65 -14.84 0.19 5.36
N LYS A 66 -14.50 1.48 5.44
CA LYS A 66 -14.95 2.47 4.45
C LYS A 66 -14.12 2.52 3.17
N ALA A 67 -12.86 2.08 3.19
CA ALA A 67 -11.98 2.21 2.04
C ALA A 67 -10.90 1.13 2.01
N THR A 68 -10.74 0.49 0.85
CA THR A 68 -9.65 -0.48 0.61
C THR A 68 -8.33 0.21 0.28
N LEU A 69 -7.22 -0.53 0.38
CA LEU A 69 -5.89 -0.08 -0.03
C LEU A 69 -5.92 0.57 -1.42
N GLY A 70 -6.48 -0.13 -2.41
CA GLY A 70 -6.56 0.38 -3.79
C GLY A 70 -7.39 1.65 -3.92
N GLU A 71 -8.41 1.82 -3.09
CA GLU A 71 -9.22 3.04 -3.08
C GLU A 71 -8.50 4.21 -2.43
N ILE A 72 -7.73 3.95 -1.37
CA ILE A 72 -6.90 4.96 -0.71
C ILE A 72 -5.80 5.42 -1.67
N THR A 73 -5.07 4.49 -2.31
CA THR A 73 -4.00 4.83 -3.24
C THR A 73 -4.53 5.58 -4.46
N ALA A 74 -5.69 5.21 -5.01
CA ALA A 74 -6.31 5.92 -6.13
C ALA A 74 -6.76 7.36 -5.80
N VAL A 75 -7.08 7.65 -4.54
CA VAL A 75 -7.58 8.98 -4.13
C VAL A 75 -6.46 9.89 -3.64
N PHE A 76 -5.52 9.34 -2.88
CA PHE A 76 -4.50 10.12 -2.20
C PHE A 76 -3.08 9.89 -2.72
N GLY A 77 -2.87 8.92 -3.62
CA GLY A 77 -1.54 8.53 -4.09
C GLY A 77 -0.71 9.70 -4.61
N ASP A 78 -1.30 10.56 -5.43
CA ASP A 78 -0.63 11.74 -5.99
C ASP A 78 -0.36 12.80 -4.89
N ALA A 79 -1.35 13.06 -4.03
CA ALA A 79 -1.22 14.02 -2.94
C ALA A 79 -0.15 13.61 -1.91
N PHE A 80 0.05 12.31 -1.75
CA PHE A 80 1.06 11.71 -0.88
C PHE A 80 2.39 11.46 -1.59
N LEU A 81 2.50 11.77 -2.89
CA LEU A 81 3.68 11.47 -3.71
C LEU A 81 4.12 10.00 -3.65
N ILE A 82 3.16 9.08 -3.53
CA ILE A 82 3.40 7.63 -3.53
C ILE A 82 2.91 6.94 -4.81
N SER A 83 2.09 7.62 -5.61
CA SER A 83 1.54 7.13 -6.88
C SER A 83 2.66 6.71 -7.83
N SER A 84 2.67 5.42 -8.17
CA SER A 84 3.73 4.82 -8.96
C SER A 84 3.28 3.47 -9.53
N PRO A 85 3.80 3.04 -10.70
CA PRO A 85 3.53 1.70 -11.23
C PRO A 85 3.86 0.58 -10.23
N GLU A 86 4.88 0.78 -9.41
CA GLU A 86 5.30 -0.18 -8.39
C GLU A 86 4.27 -0.31 -7.25
N LEU A 87 3.49 0.74 -6.96
CA LEU A 87 2.41 0.70 -5.99
C LEU A 87 1.17 0.04 -6.57
N GLU A 88 0.87 0.32 -7.84
CA GLU A 88 -0.23 -0.31 -8.58
C GLU A 88 -0.03 -1.82 -8.64
N GLU A 89 1.18 -2.28 -9.02
CA GLU A 89 1.56 -3.69 -9.03
C GLU A 89 1.42 -4.33 -7.65
N PHE A 90 1.83 -3.63 -6.58
CA PHE A 90 1.66 -4.14 -5.22
C PHE A 90 0.19 -4.31 -4.82
N VAL A 91 -0.69 -3.38 -5.19
CA VAL A 91 -2.13 -3.50 -4.94
C VAL A 91 -2.74 -4.66 -5.74
N ASP A 92 -2.35 -4.81 -7.00
CA ASP A 92 -2.83 -5.88 -7.87
C ASP A 92 -2.40 -7.26 -7.36
N ASP A 93 -1.14 -7.40 -6.96
CA ASP A 93 -0.64 -8.64 -6.37
C ASP A 93 -1.31 -8.96 -5.04
N ARG A 94 -1.63 -7.96 -4.21
CA ARG A 94 -2.43 -8.17 -2.98
C ARG A 94 -3.77 -8.78 -3.34
N ASN A 95 -4.47 -8.21 -4.32
CA ASN A 95 -5.79 -8.69 -4.75
C ASN A 95 -5.68 -10.11 -5.34
N LEU A 96 -4.60 -10.40 -6.06
CA LEU A 96 -4.30 -11.73 -6.58
C LEU A 96 -4.15 -12.74 -5.43
N ILE A 97 -3.36 -12.41 -4.40
CA ILE A 97 -3.13 -13.29 -3.25
C ILE A 97 -4.46 -13.61 -2.54
N VAL A 98 -5.31 -12.61 -2.33
CA VAL A 98 -6.57 -12.78 -1.60
C VAL A 98 -7.63 -13.49 -2.43
N HIS A 99 -7.74 -13.21 -3.73
CA HIS A 99 -8.87 -13.64 -4.55
C HIS A 99 -8.57 -14.75 -5.55
N ASN A 100 -7.32 -14.87 -6.00
CA ASN A 100 -6.94 -15.67 -7.17
C ASN A 100 -5.79 -16.67 -6.94
N PHE A 101 -5.12 -16.65 -5.78
CA PHE A 101 -3.88 -17.41 -5.55
C PHE A 101 -3.98 -18.89 -5.93
N TYR A 102 -4.99 -19.58 -5.40
CA TYR A 102 -5.22 -21.00 -5.71
C TYR A 102 -5.43 -21.25 -7.20
N ARG A 103 -6.19 -20.38 -7.87
CA ARG A 103 -6.46 -20.50 -9.31
C ARG A 103 -5.19 -20.30 -10.15
N LEU A 104 -4.29 -19.44 -9.70
CA LEU A 104 -3.09 -19.08 -10.45
C LEU A 104 -1.96 -20.10 -10.32
N PHE A 105 -1.80 -20.73 -9.17
CA PHE A 105 -0.65 -21.61 -8.88
C PHE A 105 -1.00 -23.10 -8.79
N HIS A 106 -2.21 -23.43 -8.33
CA HIS A 106 -2.58 -24.82 -7.96
C HIS A 106 -3.70 -25.42 -8.82
N ALA A 107 -4.61 -24.59 -9.37
CA ALA A 107 -5.68 -25.10 -10.21
C ALA A 107 -5.15 -25.59 -11.56
N ASN A 108 -5.48 -26.84 -11.90
CA ASN A 108 -5.07 -27.46 -13.16
C ASN A 108 -6.22 -27.37 -14.18
N ILE A 109 -6.43 -26.18 -14.74
CA ILE A 109 -7.49 -25.90 -15.72
C ILE A 109 -6.87 -25.78 -17.11
N ARG A 110 -7.46 -26.45 -18.10
CA ARG A 110 -7.07 -26.35 -19.51
C ARG A 110 -7.20 -24.90 -19.98
N ASP A 111 -6.16 -24.37 -20.62
CA ASP A 111 -6.05 -22.97 -21.08
C ASP A 111 -6.03 -21.91 -19.96
N GLY A 112 -5.91 -22.33 -18.69
CA GLY A 112 -5.71 -21.42 -17.56
C GLY A 112 -4.31 -20.80 -17.57
N HIS A 113 -4.21 -19.51 -17.25
CA HIS A 113 -2.92 -18.88 -16.99
C HIS A 113 -2.38 -19.42 -15.67
N ARG A 114 -1.33 -20.24 -15.73
CA ARG A 114 -0.61 -20.76 -14.57
C ARG A 114 0.69 -20.02 -14.41
N ARG A 115 0.97 -19.55 -13.19
CA ARG A 115 2.28 -19.00 -12.83
C ARG A 115 3.11 -20.08 -12.14
N GLU A 116 4.41 -20.07 -12.40
CA GLU A 116 5.38 -20.91 -11.71
C GLU A 116 5.89 -20.18 -10.45
N ASP A 117 6.41 -20.95 -9.49
CA ASP A 117 7.04 -20.43 -8.27
C ASP A 117 6.13 -19.56 -7.34
N PRO A 118 5.11 -20.18 -6.71
CA PRO A 118 4.29 -19.52 -5.69
C PRO A 118 5.10 -19.00 -4.49
N VAL A 119 6.17 -19.69 -4.10
CA VAL A 119 7.00 -19.34 -2.94
C VAL A 119 7.79 -18.06 -3.20
N GLY A 120 8.52 -17.99 -4.32
CA GLY A 120 9.26 -16.79 -4.70
C GLY A 120 8.34 -15.59 -4.87
N PHE A 121 7.18 -15.77 -5.51
CA PHE A 121 6.17 -14.72 -5.62
C PHE A 121 5.73 -14.14 -4.26
N LEU A 122 5.42 -15.00 -3.28
CA LEU A 122 5.01 -14.55 -1.95
C LEU A 122 6.14 -13.87 -1.18
N GLN A 123 7.37 -14.40 -1.27
CA GLN A 123 8.54 -13.80 -0.64
C GLN A 123 8.82 -12.40 -1.20
N ASP A 124 8.81 -12.25 -2.52
CA ASP A 124 8.99 -10.96 -3.19
C ASP A 124 7.88 -9.98 -2.84
N PHE A 125 6.63 -10.45 -2.74
CA PHE A 125 5.52 -9.63 -2.30
C PHE A 125 5.71 -9.13 -0.85
N ILE A 126 6.15 -9.99 0.07
CA ILE A 126 6.42 -9.60 1.46
C ILE A 126 7.51 -8.53 1.52
N LEU A 127 8.60 -8.70 0.77
CA LEU A 127 9.70 -7.73 0.71
C LEU A 127 9.24 -6.37 0.16
N ARG A 128 8.49 -6.37 -0.95
CA ARG A 128 7.88 -5.14 -1.48
C ARG A 128 6.91 -4.51 -0.47
N GLY A 129 6.13 -5.31 0.25
CA GLY A 129 5.24 -4.84 1.30
C GLY A 129 5.99 -4.20 2.47
N GLN A 130 7.16 -4.72 2.85
CA GLN A 130 8.03 -4.11 3.86
C GLN A 130 8.60 -2.77 3.37
N GLN A 131 9.02 -2.71 2.11
CA GLN A 131 9.47 -1.46 1.47
C GLN A 131 8.35 -0.41 1.46
N TRP A 132 7.14 -0.78 1.04
CA TRP A 132 5.98 0.11 1.04
C TRP A 132 5.61 0.57 2.44
N HIS A 133 5.65 -0.32 3.42
CA HIS A 133 5.43 0.06 4.81
C HIS A 133 6.47 1.10 5.28
N SER A 134 7.75 0.92 4.93
CA SER A 134 8.81 1.88 5.22
C SER A 134 8.55 3.25 4.57
N ILE A 135 8.16 3.28 3.29
CA ILE A 135 7.82 4.52 2.56
C ILE A 135 6.63 5.24 3.24
N VAL A 136 5.56 4.52 3.58
CA VAL A 136 4.38 5.13 4.21
C VAL A 136 4.69 5.63 5.63
N ARG A 137 5.52 4.90 6.38
CA ARG A 137 6.02 5.37 7.69
C ARG A 137 6.85 6.63 7.54
N GLY A 138 7.71 6.72 6.53
CA GLY A 138 8.49 7.92 6.25
C GLY A 138 7.63 9.14 5.91
N LEU A 139 6.56 8.94 5.14
CA LEU A 139 5.56 9.97 4.89
C LEU A 139 4.94 10.46 6.21
N LEU A 140 4.54 9.55 7.10
CA LEU A 140 3.98 9.93 8.40
C LEU A 140 4.96 10.78 9.22
N VAL A 141 6.24 10.40 9.26
CA VAL A 141 7.29 11.18 9.94
C VAL A 141 7.39 12.60 9.36
N CYS A 142 7.42 12.72 8.03
CA CYS A 142 7.42 14.04 7.38
C CYS A 142 6.19 14.87 7.76
N LEU A 143 5.01 14.26 7.84
CA LEU A 143 3.78 14.96 8.24
C LEU A 143 3.82 15.39 9.71
N GLN A 144 4.35 14.55 10.60
CA GLN A 144 4.51 14.87 12.02
C GLN A 144 5.46 16.04 12.24
N GLU A 145 6.62 16.04 11.57
CA GLU A 145 7.57 17.16 11.63
C GLU A 145 6.93 18.46 11.14
N ARG A 146 6.20 18.42 10.02
CA ARG A 146 5.53 19.62 9.48
C ARG A 146 4.42 20.13 10.38
N ALA A 147 3.69 19.24 11.04
CA ALA A 147 2.68 19.62 12.03
C ALA A 147 3.34 20.26 13.27
N ALA A 148 4.40 19.64 13.81
CA ALA A 148 5.14 20.15 14.96
C ALA A 148 5.82 21.50 14.67
N GLU A 149 6.39 21.68 13.47
CA GLU A 149 6.96 22.95 13.02
C GLU A 149 5.89 24.05 12.98
N LYS A 150 4.73 23.76 12.41
CA LYS A 150 3.60 24.70 12.32
C LYS A 150 3.05 25.08 13.71
N GLU A 151 3.06 24.15 14.65
CA GLU A 151 2.56 24.37 16.02
C GLU A 151 3.63 24.92 16.98
N GLY A 152 4.90 25.03 16.54
CA GLY A 152 6.01 25.45 17.40
C GLY A 152 6.39 24.42 18.47
N ARG A 153 6.12 23.13 18.25
CA ARG A 153 6.27 22.04 19.22
C ARG A 153 7.31 21.00 18.80
N MET A 154 8.33 21.43 18.04
CA MET A 154 9.39 20.54 17.53
C MET A 154 10.13 19.79 18.64
N GLU A 155 10.29 20.41 19.81
CA GLU A 155 10.92 19.82 20.99
C GLU A 155 10.14 18.66 21.63
N GLU A 156 8.84 18.55 21.35
CA GLU A 156 8.02 17.43 21.82
C GLU A 156 8.09 16.21 20.90
N LEU A 157 8.66 16.36 19.70
CA LEU A 157 8.76 15.29 18.73
C LEU A 157 9.95 14.37 19.07
N SER A 158 9.64 13.15 19.48
CA SER A 158 10.64 12.10 19.72
C SER A 158 10.66 11.11 18.55
N LEU A 159 11.67 11.22 17.69
CA LEU A 159 11.92 10.31 16.57
C LEU A 159 13.09 9.37 16.89
N ARG A 160 12.99 8.11 16.47
CA ARG A 160 14.04 7.11 16.59
C ARG A 160 14.86 7.02 15.30
N ASP A 161 16.03 6.40 15.36
CA ASP A 161 16.88 6.16 14.18
C ASP A 161 16.13 5.46 13.03
N GLU A 162 15.23 4.53 13.37
CA GLU A 162 14.37 3.84 12.42
C GLU A 162 13.41 4.79 11.68
N ASP A 163 12.88 5.81 12.37
CA ASP A 163 11.99 6.80 11.76
C ASP A 163 12.75 7.66 10.73
N TYR A 164 14.02 7.97 10.98
CA TYR A 164 14.88 8.66 10.02
C TYR A 164 15.17 7.78 8.79
N ALA A 165 15.40 6.48 8.97
CA ALA A 165 15.59 5.55 7.85
C ALA A 165 14.33 5.47 6.97
N HIS A 166 13.14 5.40 7.60
CA HIS A 166 11.87 5.46 6.89
C HIS A 166 11.68 6.78 6.13
N LYS A 167 12.00 7.92 6.77
CA LYS A 167 11.94 9.24 6.15
C LYS A 167 12.83 9.31 4.90
N VAL A 168 14.06 8.78 4.95
CA VAL A 168 14.95 8.71 3.78
C VAL A 168 14.32 7.87 2.67
N ALA A 169 13.76 6.71 2.98
CA ALA A 169 13.09 5.85 2.00
C ALA A 169 11.91 6.58 1.31
N TYR A 170 11.09 7.30 2.08
CA TYR A 170 10.01 8.13 1.54
C TYR A 170 10.52 9.24 0.64
N LEU A 171 11.50 10.03 1.08
CA LEU A 171 12.02 11.16 0.30
C LEU A 171 12.66 10.69 -1.01
N ALA A 172 13.38 9.57 -0.99
CA ALA A 172 13.93 8.94 -2.19
C ALA A 172 12.83 8.50 -3.17
N HIS A 173 11.72 7.94 -2.66
CA HIS A 173 10.55 7.58 -3.47
C HIS A 173 9.85 8.82 -4.06
N ALA A 174 9.51 9.78 -3.19
CA ALA A 174 8.78 10.99 -3.56
C ALA A 174 9.54 11.82 -4.61
N THR A 175 10.88 11.84 -4.54
CA THR A 175 11.73 12.49 -5.56
C THR A 175 11.52 11.86 -6.93
N LYS A 176 11.56 10.52 -7.03
CA LYS A 176 11.32 9.80 -8.30
C LYS A 176 9.91 10.05 -8.84
N VAL A 177 8.91 10.09 -7.96
CA VAL A 177 7.53 10.40 -8.36
C VAL A 177 7.43 11.83 -8.89
N ALA A 178 8.03 12.80 -8.21
CA ALA A 178 8.04 14.19 -8.63
C ALA A 178 8.74 14.37 -10.00
N GLU A 179 9.88 13.72 -10.22
CA GLU A 179 10.57 13.71 -11.52
C GLU A 179 9.69 13.16 -12.65
N ARG A 180 8.96 12.07 -12.41
CA ARG A 180 8.01 11.49 -13.38
C ARG A 180 6.87 12.45 -13.69
N LEU A 181 6.34 13.16 -12.69
CA LEU A 181 5.26 14.13 -12.87
C LEU A 181 5.74 15.35 -13.68
N LEU A 182 6.94 15.86 -13.38
CA LEU A 182 7.56 16.95 -14.13
C LEU A 182 7.78 16.56 -15.60
N ALA A 183 8.33 15.38 -15.87
CA ALA A 183 8.55 14.89 -17.23
C ALA A 183 7.24 14.76 -18.04
N LYS A 184 6.12 14.40 -17.39
CA LYS A 184 4.79 14.35 -18.04
C LYS A 184 4.28 15.76 -18.41
N LEU A 185 4.54 16.77 -17.58
CA LEU A 185 4.14 18.15 -17.85
C LEU A 185 4.94 18.76 -19.02
N ASP A 186 6.24 18.45 -19.09
CA ASP A 186 7.11 18.90 -20.19
C ASP A 186 6.72 18.22 -21.52
N GLY A 187 6.37 16.92 -21.49
CA GLY A 187 5.92 16.16 -22.65
C GLY A 187 4.52 16.56 -23.18
N GLN A 188 3.65 17.15 -22.35
CA GLN A 188 2.35 17.68 -22.77
C GLN A 188 2.43 19.11 -23.33
N SER A 189 3.56 19.79 -23.16
CA SER A 189 3.77 21.15 -23.67
C SER A 189 4.27 21.18 -25.12
N THR A 190 4.43 20.02 -25.77
CA THR A 190 4.93 19.87 -27.15
C THR A 190 3.95 19.21 -28.12
N SER A 191 2.68 19.04 -27.72
CA SER A 191 1.60 18.49 -28.55
C SER A 191 0.49 19.50 -28.82
#